data_AF-A0A2X1QBC1-F1
#
_entry.id   AF-A0A2X1QBC1-F1
#
_cell.length_a   1.000
_cell.length_b   1.000
_cell.length_c   1.000
_cell.angle_alpha   90.00
_cell.angle_beta   90.00
_cell.angle_gamma   90.00
#
_symmetry.space_group_name_H-M   'P 1'
#
loop_
_entity.id
_entity.type
_entity.pdbx_description
1 polymer ?
#
loop_
_entity_poly.entity_id
_entity_poly.type
_entity_poly.pdbx_seq_one_letter_code
_entity_poly.pdbx_strand_id
1 'polypeptide(L)'
;MKIRSQVGMVLNLDKCIGCHTCSVTCKNVWTSREGMEYAWFNNVESKPGVGFPNDWENQEKWKGGWIRKINGKLQPRMGNRAMLLGKIFANPHLRASMITTSRLIMTTRICITRRRANISRSPVRAR
;
A
#
# COMPACT_ATOMS: atom_id res chain seq x y z
N MET A 1 -8.75 -34.30 3.16
CA MET A 1 -8.44 -33.44 4.32
C MET A 1 -6.97 -33.09 4.31
N LYS A 2 -6.61 -31.81 4.45
CA LYS A 2 -5.21 -31.34 4.54
C LYS A 2 -5.07 -30.50 5.80
N ILE A 3 -4.49 -31.06 6.86
CA ILE A 3 -4.32 -30.37 8.14
C ILE A 3 -3.24 -29.30 8.00
N ARG A 4 -3.54 -28.09 8.46
CA ARG A 4 -2.63 -26.93 8.51
C ARG A 4 -2.86 -26.19 9.82
N SER A 5 -1.84 -25.49 10.30
CA SER A 5 -1.91 -24.64 11.48
C SER A 5 -1.75 -23.17 11.11
N GLN A 6 -2.49 -22.29 11.79
CA GLN A 6 -2.40 -20.83 11.66
C GLN A 6 -2.51 -20.19 13.05
N VAL A 7 -1.69 -19.18 13.32
CA VAL A 7 -1.81 -18.36 14.53
C VAL A 7 -2.88 -17.30 14.29
N GLY A 8 -3.98 -17.39 15.05
CA GLY A 8 -5.05 -16.40 15.05
C GLY A 8 -4.78 -15.25 16.04
N MET A 9 -5.50 -14.15 15.88
CA MET A 9 -5.46 -12.99 16.78
C MET A 9 -6.89 -12.60 17.16
N VAL A 10 -7.09 -12.24 18.43
CA VAL A 10 -8.36 -11.74 18.95
C VAL A 10 -8.11 -10.38 19.60
N LEU A 11 -8.93 -9.39 19.25
CA LEU A 11 -8.91 -8.06 19.87
C LEU A 11 -10.21 -7.88 20.65
N ASN A 12 -10.10 -7.68 21.97
CA ASN A 12 -11.25 -7.38 22.82
C ASN A 12 -11.54 -5.87 22.74
N LEU A 13 -12.67 -5.50 22.12
CA LEU A 13 -13.07 -4.11 21.92
C LEU A 13 -13.50 -3.42 23.22
N ASP A 14 -13.97 -4.17 24.24
CA ASP A 14 -14.38 -3.59 25.53
C ASP A 14 -13.19 -3.08 26.34
N LYS A 15 -11.99 -3.64 26.08
CA LYS A 15 -10.74 -3.23 26.73
C LYS A 15 -9.88 -2.28 25.89
N CYS A 16 -10.30 -2.00 24.65
CA CYS A 16 -9.56 -1.11 23.77
C CYS A 16 -9.82 0.34 24.17
N ILE A 17 -8.78 1.06 24.60
CA ILE A 17 -8.87 2.47 25.02
C ILE A 17 -8.47 3.47 23.91
N GLY A 18 -8.13 2.99 22.71
CA GLY A 18 -7.76 3.86 21.60
C GLY A 18 -6.46 4.64 21.79
N CYS A 19 -5.50 4.14 22.57
CA CYS A 19 -4.26 4.86 22.91
C CYS A 19 -3.18 4.90 21.80
N HIS A 20 -3.40 4.23 20.66
CA HIS A 20 -2.45 4.18 19.52
C HIS A 20 -1.06 3.59 19.80
N THR A 21 -0.79 3.00 20.97
CA THR A 21 0.51 2.40 21.29
C THR A 21 0.89 1.28 20.30
N CYS A 22 -0.07 0.45 19.90
CA CYS A 22 0.13 -0.61 18.93
C CYS A 22 0.50 -0.09 17.52
N SER A 23 0.02 1.11 17.16
CA SER A 23 0.38 1.78 15.91
C SER A 23 1.80 2.32 15.93
N VAL A 24 2.17 3.02 17.01
CA VAL A 24 3.51 3.65 17.13
C VAL A 24 4.61 2.60 17.18
N THR A 25 4.42 1.54 17.96
CA THR A 25 5.39 0.43 18.05
C THR A 25 5.59 -0.24 16.69
N CYS A 26 4.51 -0.54 15.97
CA CYS A 26 4.59 -1.09 14.62
C CYS A 26 5.29 -0.14 13.64
N LYS A 27 5.01 1.16 13.72
CA LYS A 27 5.60 2.19 12.87
C LYS A 27 7.11 2.26 13.03
N ASN A 28 7.57 2.33 14.27
CA ASN A 28 8.98 2.48 14.61
C ASN A 28 9.81 1.29 14.13
N VAL A 29 9.28 0.08 14.29
CA VAL A 29 9.99 -1.15 13.90
C VAL A 29 9.97 -1.37 12.39
N TRP A 30 8.84 -1.13 11.71
CA TRP A 30 8.64 -1.61 10.34
C TRP A 30 8.56 -0.53 9.25
N THR A 31 7.94 0.61 9.52
CA THR A 31 7.59 1.59 8.47
C THR A 31 8.18 2.99 8.70
N SER A 32 9.37 3.07 9.31
CA SER A 32 10.13 4.31 9.54
C SER A 32 10.98 4.77 8.34
N ARG A 33 11.01 3.99 7.26
CA ARG A 33 11.80 4.28 6.05
C ARG A 33 11.10 5.27 5.11
N GLU A 34 11.90 6.03 4.37
CA GLU A 34 11.42 6.91 3.31
C GLU A 34 10.59 6.14 2.26
N GLY A 35 9.45 6.71 1.92
CA GLY A 35 8.44 6.17 1.02
C GLY A 35 7.37 5.31 1.69
N MET A 36 7.50 5.06 3.00
CA MET A 36 6.53 4.34 3.82
C MET A 36 6.11 5.16 5.05
N GLU A 37 6.47 6.45 5.12
CA GLU A 37 6.14 7.36 6.22
C GLU A 37 4.63 7.52 6.41
N TYR A 38 3.84 7.50 5.33
CA TYR A 38 2.38 7.55 5.40
C TYR A 38 1.74 6.19 5.71
N ALA A 39 2.51 5.10 5.67
CA ALA A 39 1.99 3.74 5.85
C ALA A 39 1.95 3.35 7.34
N TRP A 40 0.74 3.01 7.80
CA TRP A 40 0.47 2.47 9.13
C TRP A 40 -0.08 1.05 8.97
N PHE A 41 0.75 0.04 9.21
CA PHE A 41 0.31 -1.36 9.09
C PHE A 41 -0.68 -1.76 10.18
N ASN A 42 -0.52 -1.20 11.38
CA ASN A 42 -1.47 -1.33 12.47
C ASN A 42 -2.03 0.05 12.79
N ASN A 43 -3.28 0.30 12.45
CA ASN A 43 -3.96 1.57 12.69
C ASN A 43 -5.17 1.38 13.61
N VAL A 44 -5.45 2.40 14.43
CA VAL A 44 -6.63 2.46 15.29
C VAL A 44 -7.55 3.53 14.73
N GLU A 45 -8.83 3.22 14.62
CA GLU A 45 -9.87 4.10 14.07
C GLU A 45 -11.01 4.26 15.07
N SER A 46 -11.49 5.48 15.25
CA SER A 46 -12.70 5.76 16.02
C SER A 46 -13.94 5.54 15.16
N LYS A 47 -14.95 4.86 15.72
CA LYS A 47 -16.26 4.67 15.08
C LYS A 47 -17.34 5.44 15.86
N PRO A 48 -18.30 6.10 15.17
CA PRO A 48 -18.44 6.21 13.72
C PRO A 48 -17.40 7.15 13.09
N GLY A 49 -16.86 6.80 11.92
CA GLY A 49 -15.80 7.56 11.25
C GLY A 49 -15.45 7.03 9.87
N VAL A 50 -14.70 7.82 9.08
CA VAL A 50 -14.33 7.51 7.68
C VAL A 50 -13.20 6.49 7.55
N GLY A 51 -12.41 6.29 8.61
CA GLY A 51 -11.26 5.38 8.64
C GLY A 51 -10.06 5.82 7.80
N PHE A 52 -9.02 4.98 7.76
CA PHE A 52 -7.81 5.21 7.00
C PHE A 52 -7.49 4.03 6.07
N PRO A 53 -7.25 4.28 4.76
CA PRO A 53 -7.58 5.49 4.01
C PRO A 53 -9.09 5.82 4.01
N ASN A 54 -9.44 7.08 3.70
CA ASN A 54 -10.82 7.54 3.72
C ASN A 54 -11.77 6.60 2.97
N ASP A 55 -12.86 6.21 3.65
CA ASP A 55 -13.94 5.40 3.12
C ASP A 55 -13.48 4.02 2.62
N TRP A 56 -12.48 3.40 3.28
CA TRP A 56 -11.92 2.12 2.85
C TRP A 56 -12.93 0.95 2.88
N GLU A 57 -13.99 1.07 3.66
CA GLU A 57 -15.07 0.08 3.77
C GLU A 57 -15.93 0.01 2.50
N ASN A 58 -15.98 1.09 1.70
CA ASN A 58 -16.78 1.17 0.48
C ASN A 58 -16.19 0.35 -0.68
N GLN A 59 -16.62 -0.91 -0.79
CA GLN A 59 -16.17 -1.83 -1.84
C GLN A 59 -16.79 -1.54 -3.22
N GLU A 60 -17.82 -0.71 -3.31
CA GLU A 60 -18.34 -0.24 -4.59
C GLU A 60 -17.36 0.72 -5.26
N LYS A 61 -16.69 1.56 -4.46
CA LYS A 61 -15.63 2.45 -4.90
C LYS A 61 -14.29 1.74 -5.11
N TRP A 62 -13.82 1.00 -4.10
CA TRP A 62 -12.44 0.45 -4.09
C TRP A 62 -12.28 -0.94 -4.71
N LYS A 63 -13.39 -1.64 -4.97
CA LYS A 63 -13.40 -2.96 -5.64
C LYS A 63 -12.53 -4.03 -4.94
N GLY A 64 -12.44 -3.99 -3.62
CA GLY A 64 -11.77 -5.03 -2.81
C GLY A 64 -12.60 -6.29 -2.63
N GLY A 65 -11.95 -7.37 -2.17
CA GLY A 65 -12.59 -8.64 -1.84
C GLY A 65 -13.06 -9.46 -3.05
N TRP A 66 -14.01 -10.37 -2.78
CA TRP A 66 -14.52 -11.36 -3.74
C TRP A 66 -16.03 -11.17 -3.98
N ILE A 67 -16.48 -11.55 -5.17
CA ILE A 67 -17.89 -11.67 -5.53
C ILE A 67 -18.18 -13.13 -5.88
N ARG A 68 -19.36 -13.61 -5.45
CA ARG A 68 -19.88 -14.93 -5.84
C ARG A 68 -20.77 -14.75 -7.07
N LYS A 69 -20.41 -15.37 -8.17
CA LYS A 69 -21.22 -15.37 -9.39
C LYS A 69 -22.44 -16.28 -9.25
N ILE A 70 -23.41 -16.09 -10.14
CA ILE A 70 -24.61 -16.93 -10.27
C ILE A 70 -24.23 -18.40 -10.47
N ASN A 71 -23.15 -18.67 -11.21
CA ASN A 71 -22.61 -20.03 -11.41
C ASN A 71 -21.87 -20.61 -10.20
N GLY A 72 -21.94 -19.96 -9.03
CA GLY A 72 -21.30 -20.39 -7.79
C GLY A 72 -19.79 -20.15 -7.69
N LYS A 73 -19.12 -19.73 -8.78
CA LYS A 73 -17.68 -19.47 -8.77
C LYS A 73 -17.35 -18.12 -8.14
N LEU A 74 -16.24 -18.07 -7.41
CA LEU A 74 -15.69 -16.83 -6.88
C LEU A 74 -14.90 -16.07 -7.96
N GLN A 75 -15.06 -14.74 -7.99
CA GLN A 75 -14.24 -13.85 -8.80
C GLN A 75 -13.79 -12.66 -7.93
N PRO A 76 -12.55 -12.14 -8.10
CA PRO A 76 -12.19 -10.87 -7.50
C PRO A 76 -13.15 -9.76 -7.96
N ARG A 77 -13.55 -8.88 -7.03
CA ARG A 77 -14.42 -7.74 -7.36
C ARG A 77 -13.77 -6.81 -8.40
N MET A 78 -12.44 -6.78 -8.44
CA MET A 78 -11.64 -6.01 -9.39
C MET A 78 -11.77 -6.47 -10.85
N GLY A 79 -12.11 -7.74 -11.09
CA GLY A 79 -12.24 -8.35 -12.42
C GLY A 79 -11.76 -9.80 -12.50
N ASN A 80 -11.97 -10.44 -13.64
CA ASN A 80 -11.36 -11.73 -13.96
C ASN A 80 -9.86 -11.55 -14.29
N ARG A 81 -9.14 -12.66 -14.53
CA ARG A 81 -7.69 -12.62 -14.79
C ARG A 81 -7.32 -11.69 -15.97
N ALA A 82 -8.04 -11.75 -17.09
CA ALA A 82 -7.77 -10.92 -18.26
C ALA A 82 -8.04 -9.42 -18.00
N MET A 83 -9.14 -9.11 -17.32
CA MET A 83 -9.47 -7.73 -16.92
C MET A 83 -8.43 -7.13 -15.97
N LEU A 84 -7.88 -7.94 -15.06
CA LEU A 84 -6.88 -7.49 -14.10
C LEU A 84 -5.55 -7.20 -14.79
N LEU A 85 -5.14 -8.02 -15.78
CA LEU A 85 -3.98 -7.76 -16.62
C LEU A 85 -4.11 -6.45 -17.40
N GLY A 86 -5.30 -6.15 -17.95
CA GLY A 86 -5.55 -4.89 -18.65
C GLY A 86 -5.45 -3.62 -17.77
N LYS A 87 -5.50 -3.77 -16.43
CA LYS A 87 -5.44 -2.66 -15.46
C LYS A 87 -4.06 -2.48 -14.81
N ILE A 88 -3.04 -3.22 -15.24
CA ILE A 88 -1.70 -3.18 -14.62
C ILE A 88 -1.04 -1.81 -14.77
N PHE A 89 -1.09 -1.21 -15.97
CA PHE A 89 -0.36 0.02 -16.25
C PHE A 89 -0.97 1.27 -15.59
N ALA A 90 -2.28 1.25 -15.37
CA ALA A 90 -3.00 2.30 -14.67
C ALA A 90 -4.21 1.68 -13.97
N ASN A 91 -4.08 1.41 -12.67
CA ASN A 91 -5.18 0.86 -11.90
C ASN A 91 -6.19 1.99 -11.56
N PRO A 92 -7.42 1.98 -12.12
CA PRO A 92 -8.40 3.04 -11.91
C PRO A 92 -8.98 3.08 -10.48
N HIS A 93 -8.76 2.02 -9.70
CA HIS A 93 -9.26 1.90 -8.32
C HIS A 93 -8.14 2.10 -7.28
N LEU A 94 -6.96 2.56 -7.71
CA LEU A 94 -5.84 2.85 -6.82
C LEU A 94 -6.14 4.09 -5.96
N ARG A 95 -5.67 4.08 -4.71
CA ARG A 95 -5.80 5.22 -3.78
C ARG A 95 -4.66 6.22 -3.97
N ALA A 96 -5.00 7.51 -3.97
CA ALA A 96 -4.07 8.60 -4.30
C ALA A 96 -2.90 8.76 -3.31
N SER A 97 -3.06 8.37 -2.04
CA SER A 97 -1.97 8.44 -1.05
C SER A 97 -0.78 7.53 -1.36
N MET A 98 -0.91 6.58 -2.30
CA MET A 98 0.20 5.74 -2.80
C MET A 98 0.95 6.33 -4.01
N ILE A 99 0.46 7.41 -4.64
CA ILE A 99 0.98 7.89 -5.92
C ILE A 99 2.23 8.79 -5.76
N THR A 100 2.38 9.46 -4.61
CA THR A 100 3.44 10.46 -4.40
C THR A 100 4.84 9.84 -4.39
N THR A 101 4.97 8.59 -3.95
CA THR A 101 6.26 7.89 -3.86
C THR A 101 6.76 7.33 -5.20
N SER A 102 5.87 6.79 -6.03
CA SER A 102 6.28 6.14 -7.28
C SER A 102 6.70 7.14 -8.35
N ARG A 103 6.12 8.35 -8.38
CA ARG A 103 6.58 9.40 -9.30
C ARG A 103 7.95 9.95 -8.91
N LEU A 104 8.25 10.11 -7.61
CA LEU A 104 9.54 10.64 -7.17
C LEU A 104 10.71 9.69 -7.47
N ILE A 105 10.54 8.38 -7.26
CA ILE A 105 11.60 7.38 -7.49
C ILE A 105 12.04 7.34 -8.96
N MET A 106 11.10 7.53 -9.90
CA MET A 106 11.41 7.50 -11.33
C MET A 106 12.14 8.78 -11.77
N THR A 107 11.76 9.95 -11.24
CA THR A 107 12.43 11.23 -11.54
C THR A 107 13.83 11.32 -10.93
N THR A 108 14.01 10.83 -9.70
CA THR A 108 15.31 10.87 -9.01
C THR A 108 16.34 9.93 -9.65
N ARG A 109 15.93 8.76 -10.14
CA ARG A 109 16.83 7.86 -10.89
C ARG A 109 17.28 8.44 -12.23
N ILE A 110 16.43 9.17 -12.95
CA ILE A 110 16.79 9.83 -14.22
C ILE A 110 17.76 11.01 -13.97
N CYS A 111 17.58 11.76 -12.88
CA CYS A 111 18.49 12.87 -12.53
C CYS A 111 19.86 12.37 -12.03
N ILE A 112 19.91 11.28 -11.25
CA ILE A 112 21.18 10.72 -10.75
C ILE A 112 22.00 10.09 -11.89
N THR A 113 21.37 9.40 -12.85
CA THR A 113 22.09 8.88 -14.03
C THR A 113 22.60 10.00 -14.93
N ARG A 114 21.84 11.09 -15.11
CA ARG A 114 22.32 12.30 -15.83
C ARG A 114 23.46 13.02 -15.11
N ARG A 115 23.46 13.11 -13.77
CA ARG A 115 24.57 13.71 -13.01
C ARG A 115 25.86 12.88 -13.09
N ARG A 116 25.77 11.54 -13.02
CA ARG A 116 26.95 10.67 -13.19
C ARG A 116 27.55 10.72 -14.60
N ALA A 117 26.73 10.85 -15.65
CA ALA A 117 27.21 10.96 -17.02
C ALA A 117 27.92 12.30 -17.33
N ASN A 118 27.57 13.40 -16.65
CA ASN A 118 28.24 14.69 -16.82
C ASN A 118 29.55 14.83 -16.02
N ILE A 119 29.67 14.15 -14.87
CA ILE A 119 30.91 14.18 -14.07
C ILE A 119 32.06 13.42 -14.76
N SER A 120 31.78 12.40 -15.57
CA SER A 120 32.81 11.65 -16.31
C SER A 120 33.36 12.37 -17.55
N ARG A 121 32.95 13.63 -17.82
CA ARG A 121 33.43 14.44 -18.97
C ARG A 121 34.26 15.65 -18.57
N SER A 122 34.57 15.85 -17.28
CA SER A 122 35.47 16.92 -16.86
C SER A 122 36.93 16.48 -17.01
N PRO A 123 37.76 17.14 -17.85
CA PRO A 123 39.19 16.86 -17.88
C PRO A 123 39.80 17.39 -16.58
N VAL A 124 40.30 16.47 -15.74
CA VAL A 124 41.13 16.81 -14.58
C VAL A 124 42.40 17.46 -15.13
N ARG A 125 42.46 18.79 -15.07
CA ARG A 125 43.66 19.55 -15.38
C ARG A 125 44.62 19.39 -14.21
N ALA A 126 45.60 18.51 -14.34
CA ALA A 126 46.71 18.39 -13.41
C ALA A 126 47.57 19.66 -13.51
N ARG A 127 47.62 20.42 -12.42
CA ARG A 127 48.73 21.29 -12.00
C ARG A 127 48.70 21.41 -10.49
#